data_AF-A0A4U1JAL6-F1
#
_entry.id   AF-A0A4U1JAL6-F1
#
_cell.length_a   1.000
_cell.length_b   1.000
_cell.length_c   1.000
_cell.angle_alpha   90.00
_cell.angle_beta   90.00
_cell.angle_gamma   90.00
#
_symmetry.space_group_name_H-M   'P 1'
#
loop_
_entity.id
_entity.type
_entity.pdbx_description
1 polymer ?
#
loop_
_entity_poly.entity_id
_entity_poly.type
_entity_poly.pdbx_seq_one_letter_code
_entity_poly.pdbx_strand_id
1 'polypeptide(L)'
;MFGRKLRKYESILAGEASAKFARLLDDHAAFDARISQLPTEKDVIDYLRWRHEDAHRNALGGHCYWLLRSQGLTDRAATRQLEGQSVADRNELLFQHGIQFNDLPAWQKRGVGLHYRDVEHVGRDGRDGSAVVTTRRRLHVEFELPLGMAYTTFVRQRIEEATPPPKPLPGGEERSDA
;
A
#
# COMPACT_ATOMS: atom_id res chain seq x y z
N MET A 1 -21.33 0.11 2.05
CA MET A 1 -20.86 -0.86 3.06
C MET A 1 -21.09 -0.28 4.46
N PHE A 2 -21.58 -1.09 5.42
CA PHE A 2 -21.80 -0.76 6.86
C PHE A 2 -22.44 0.61 7.21
N GLY A 3 -23.19 1.23 6.29
CA GLY A 3 -23.77 2.56 6.50
C GLY A 3 -22.73 3.65 6.84
N ARG A 4 -21.49 3.54 6.35
CA ARG A 4 -20.39 4.50 6.61
C ARG A 4 -20.00 4.66 8.10
N LYS A 5 -20.37 3.72 8.97
CA LYS A 5 -20.06 3.77 10.41
C LYS A 5 -18.58 3.49 10.66
N LEU A 6 -17.80 4.53 11.00
CA LEU A 6 -16.34 4.47 11.19
C LEU A 6 -15.91 3.34 12.14
N ARG A 7 -16.52 3.26 13.33
CA ARG A 7 -16.26 2.21 14.33
C ARG A 7 -16.36 0.78 13.79
N LYS A 8 -17.22 0.53 12.79
CA LYS A 8 -17.38 -0.80 12.18
C LYS A 8 -16.24 -1.10 11.22
N TYR A 9 -15.76 -0.12 10.47
CA TYR A 9 -14.58 -0.31 9.63
C TYR A 9 -13.34 -0.56 10.47
N GLU A 10 -13.09 0.25 11.50
CA GLU A 10 -11.90 0.10 12.37
C GLU A 10 -11.86 -1.28 13.03
N SER A 11 -12.93 -1.66 13.73
CA SER A 11 -12.98 -2.95 14.42
C SER A 11 -12.89 -4.15 13.49
N ILE A 12 -13.56 -4.12 12.33
CA ILE A 12 -13.53 -5.24 11.38
C ILE A 12 -12.18 -5.34 10.68
N LEU A 13 -11.59 -4.22 10.22
CA LEU A 13 -10.30 -4.23 9.53
C LEU A 13 -9.17 -4.66 10.47
N ALA A 14 -9.12 -4.12 11.69
CA ALA A 14 -8.17 -4.54 12.71
C ALA A 14 -8.33 -6.02 13.07
N GLY A 15 -9.57 -6.47 13.29
CA GLY A 15 -9.87 -7.87 13.62
C GLY A 15 -9.47 -8.85 12.52
N GLU A 16 -9.83 -8.55 11.26
CA GLU A 16 -9.49 -9.38 10.11
C GLU A 16 -7.97 -9.48 9.90
N ALA A 17 -7.26 -8.34 9.95
CA ALA A 17 -5.81 -8.31 9.82
C ALA A 17 -5.13 -9.10 10.93
N SER A 18 -5.55 -8.90 12.19
CA SER A 18 -5.02 -9.61 13.36
C SER A 18 -5.23 -11.12 13.25
N ALA A 19 -6.45 -11.57 12.94
CA ALA A 19 -6.77 -12.98 12.83
C ALA A 19 -5.99 -13.66 11.70
N LYS A 20 -5.94 -13.02 10.52
CA LYS A 20 -5.22 -13.57 9.37
C LYS A 20 -3.72 -13.63 9.62
N PHE A 21 -3.14 -12.57 10.16
CA PHE A 21 -1.71 -12.48 10.40
C PHE A 21 -1.27 -13.42 11.53
N ALA A 22 -1.99 -13.47 12.66
CA ALA A 22 -1.69 -14.39 13.76
C ALA A 22 -1.68 -15.85 13.27
N ARG A 23 -2.64 -16.24 12.42
CA ARG A 23 -2.68 -17.57 11.81
C ARG A 23 -1.52 -17.86 10.86
N LEU A 24 -0.99 -16.85 10.17
CA LEU A 24 0.17 -17.02 9.28
C LEU A 24 1.50 -17.00 10.03
N LEU A 25 1.58 -16.22 11.11
CA LEU A 25 2.74 -16.11 11.98
C LEU A 25 2.87 -17.32 12.92
N ASP A 26 1.76 -18.00 13.22
CA ASP A 26 1.65 -19.03 14.26
C ASP A 26 1.95 -18.48 15.67
N ASP A 27 1.58 -17.22 15.90
CA ASP A 27 1.74 -16.53 17.19
C ASP A 27 0.70 -15.41 17.34
N HIS A 28 0.56 -14.86 18.54
CA HIS A 28 -0.33 -13.76 18.84
C HIS A 28 0.09 -12.49 18.10
N ALA A 29 -0.88 -11.85 17.44
CA ALA A 29 -0.69 -10.55 16.82
C ALA A 29 -1.95 -9.71 16.95
N ALA A 30 -1.76 -8.41 17.17
CA ALA A 30 -2.82 -7.43 17.23
C ALA A 30 -2.45 -6.23 16.35
N PHE A 31 -3.39 -5.83 15.50
CA PHE A 31 -3.29 -4.65 14.66
C PHE A 31 -4.24 -3.58 15.17
N ASP A 32 -3.79 -2.33 15.10
CA ASP A 32 -4.64 -1.14 15.21
C ASP A 32 -5.12 -0.70 13.82
N ALA A 33 -6.26 -0.02 13.76
CA ALA A 33 -6.80 0.55 12.54
C ALA A 33 -7.30 1.98 12.79
N ARG A 34 -6.97 2.88 11.87
CA ARG A 34 -7.42 4.28 11.87
C ARG A 34 -8.01 4.65 10.53
N ILE A 35 -8.99 5.55 10.53
CA ILE A 35 -9.58 6.07 9.30
C ILE A 35 -9.06 7.49 9.04
N SER A 36 -8.48 7.69 7.86
CA SER A 36 -8.14 9.00 7.32
C SER A 36 -9.19 9.42 6.30
N GLN A 37 -9.88 10.53 6.55
CA GLN A 37 -10.87 11.08 5.62
C GLN A 37 -10.16 12.05 4.67
N LEU A 38 -10.19 11.73 3.38
CA LEU A 38 -9.44 12.41 2.32
C LEU A 38 -10.46 12.90 1.27
N PRO A 39 -10.95 14.15 1.38
CA PRO A 39 -12.14 14.59 0.64
C PRO A 39 -11.90 14.79 -0.86
N THR A 40 -10.65 15.04 -1.29
CA THR A 40 -10.30 15.24 -2.70
C THR A 40 -9.30 14.18 -3.19
N GLU A 41 -9.22 13.99 -4.51
CA GLU A 41 -8.17 13.17 -5.14
C GLU A 41 -6.78 13.65 -4.73
N LYS A 42 -6.57 14.96 -4.67
CA LYS A 42 -5.30 15.57 -4.23
C LYS A 42 -4.94 15.11 -2.82
N ASP A 43 -5.89 15.09 -1.88
CA ASP A 43 -5.64 14.63 -0.51
C ASP A 43 -5.22 13.15 -0.47
N VAL A 44 -5.83 12.31 -1.33
CA VAL A 44 -5.46 10.90 -1.45
C VAL A 44 -4.04 10.73 -1.98
N ILE A 45 -3.69 11.46 -3.04
CA ILE A 45 -2.35 11.43 -3.63
C ILE A 45 -1.31 11.91 -2.61
N ASP A 46 -1.54 13.05 -1.96
CA ASP A 46 -0.61 13.62 -0.99
C ASP A 46 -0.43 12.70 0.21
N TYR A 47 -1.51 12.09 0.71
CA TYR A 47 -1.44 11.11 1.80
C TYR A 47 -0.58 9.90 1.42
N LEU A 48 -0.79 9.33 0.23
CA LEU A 48 -0.03 8.16 -0.23
C LEU A 48 1.43 8.51 -0.53
N ARG A 49 1.72 9.72 -1.03
CA ARG A 49 3.09 10.23 -1.19
C ARG A 49 3.80 10.35 0.15
N TRP A 50 3.14 10.95 1.13
CA TRP A 50 3.67 11.05 2.49
C TRP A 50 3.97 9.68 3.09
N ARG A 51 3.06 8.70 2.92
CA ARG A 51 3.26 7.32 3.39
C ARG A 51 4.42 6.62 2.70
N HIS A 52 4.63 6.88 1.40
CA HIS A 52 5.77 6.35 0.65
C HIS A 52 7.10 6.93 1.17
N GLU A 53 7.17 8.24 1.36
CA GLU A 53 8.37 8.89 1.93
C GLU A 53 8.64 8.42 3.37
N ASP A 54 7.58 8.18 4.15
CA ASP A 54 7.67 7.63 5.50
C ASP A 54 8.22 6.20 5.50
N ALA A 55 7.76 5.35 4.57
CA ALA A 55 8.31 4.01 4.39
C ALA A 55 9.81 4.04 4.11
N HIS A 56 10.28 4.97 3.27
CA HIS A 56 11.70 5.12 2.97
C HIS A 56 12.54 5.52 4.18
N ARG A 57 12.08 6.50 4.97
CA ARG A 57 12.75 6.90 6.21
C ARG A 57 12.78 5.76 7.24
N ASN A 58 11.66 5.06 7.38
CA ASN A 58 11.54 3.94 8.32
C ASN A 58 12.42 2.76 7.90
N ALA A 59 12.52 2.48 6.59
CA ALA A 59 13.41 1.46 6.05
C ALA A 59 14.87 1.77 6.38
N LEU A 60 15.33 2.98 6.07
CA LEU A 60 16.69 3.41 6.38
C LEU A 60 17.00 3.29 7.88
N GLY A 61 16.12 3.82 8.72
CA GLY A 61 16.26 3.71 10.18
C GLY A 61 16.25 2.26 10.67
N GLY A 62 15.38 1.43 10.11
CA GLY A 62 15.26 0.01 10.45
C GLY A 62 16.53 -0.77 10.10
N HIS A 63 17.10 -0.57 8.91
CA HIS A 63 18.36 -1.21 8.52
C HIS A 63 19.51 -0.79 9.44
N CYS A 64 19.64 0.50 9.76
CA CYS A 64 20.65 0.97 10.69
C CYS A 64 20.46 0.35 12.09
N TYR A 65 19.21 0.34 12.59
CA TYR A 65 18.90 -0.21 13.91
C TYR A 65 19.24 -1.69 14.00
N TRP A 66 18.84 -2.50 13.02
CA TRP A 66 19.12 -3.93 13.03
C TRP A 66 20.60 -4.26 12.81
N LEU A 67 21.33 -3.42 12.05
CA LEU A 67 22.79 -3.50 11.97
C LEU A 67 23.44 -3.27 13.35
N LEU A 68 23.06 -2.22 14.08
CA LEU A 68 23.59 -1.95 15.41
C LEU A 68 23.24 -3.08 16.39
N ARG A 69 22.01 -3.61 16.32
CA ARG A 69 21.58 -4.74 17.15
C ARG A 69 22.36 -6.01 16.83
N SER A 70 22.69 -6.28 15.57
CA SER A 70 23.49 -7.45 15.19
C SER A 70 24.95 -7.36 15.63
N GLN A 71 25.45 -6.14 15.88
CA GLN A 71 26.76 -5.89 16.50
C GLN A 71 26.76 -6.02 18.03
N GLY A 72 25.62 -6.39 18.63
CA GLY A 72 25.51 -6.64 20.07
C GLY A 72 25.07 -5.43 20.90
N LEU A 73 24.72 -4.29 20.28
CA LEU A 73 24.20 -3.15 21.04
C LEU A 73 22.82 -3.48 21.64
N THR A 74 22.54 -2.93 22.82
CA THR A 74 21.21 -2.99 23.43
C THR A 74 20.21 -2.16 22.63
N ASP A 75 18.92 -2.41 22.83
CA ASP A 75 17.80 -1.66 22.24
C ASP A 75 17.92 -0.14 22.51
N ARG A 76 18.23 0.21 23.77
CA ARG A 76 18.43 1.59 24.21
C ARG A 76 19.70 2.20 23.63
N ALA A 77 20.78 1.44 23.51
CA ALA A 77 22.03 1.93 22.93
C ALA A 77 21.87 2.20 21.43
N ALA A 78 21.29 1.26 20.68
CA ALA A 78 21.03 1.42 19.25
C ALA A 78 20.11 2.61 18.97
N THR A 79 19.02 2.75 19.73
CA THR A 79 18.10 3.89 19.58
C THR A 79 18.80 5.21 19.83
N ARG A 80 19.57 5.31 20.92
CA ARG A 80 20.31 6.54 21.29
C ARG A 80 21.38 6.89 20.25
N GLN A 81 22.04 5.90 19.67
CA GLN A 81 23.05 6.15 18.65
C GLN A 81 22.44 6.71 17.36
N LEU A 82 21.23 6.27 16.98
CA LEU A 82 20.52 6.75 15.80
C LEU A 82 19.73 8.05 16.03
N GLU A 83 19.60 8.48 17.27
CA GLU A 83 18.93 9.71 17.66
C GLU A 83 19.72 10.92 17.14
N GLY A 84 19.03 11.85 16.48
CA GLY A 84 19.64 13.04 15.91
C GLY A 84 20.50 12.83 14.65
N GLN A 85 20.76 11.58 14.23
CA GLN A 85 21.50 11.32 13.01
C GLN A 85 20.75 11.78 11.76
N SER A 86 21.47 12.44 10.85
CA SER A 86 20.94 12.83 9.55
C SER A 86 20.78 11.63 8.62
N VAL A 87 20.08 11.83 7.50
CA VAL A 87 19.97 10.81 6.44
C VAL A 87 21.35 10.45 5.87
N ALA A 88 22.27 11.41 5.78
CA ALA A 88 23.63 11.17 5.30
C ALA A 88 24.40 10.27 6.29
N ASP A 89 24.35 10.58 7.59
CA ASP A 89 25.03 9.79 8.62
C ASP A 89 24.54 8.33 8.64
N ARG A 90 23.23 8.13 8.46
CA ARG A 90 22.63 6.79 8.40
C ARG A 90 23.10 5.99 7.18
N ASN A 91 23.19 6.64 6.01
CA ASN A 91 23.71 5.99 4.81
C ASN A 91 25.19 5.65 4.97
N GLU A 92 25.98 6.56 5.53
CA GLU A 92 27.40 6.34 5.81
C GLU A 92 27.60 5.18 6.80
N LEU A 93 26.80 5.11 7.87
CA LEU A 93 26.81 4.00 8.82
C LEU A 93 26.60 2.65 8.13
N LEU A 94 25.61 2.55 7.23
CA LEU A 94 25.36 1.32 6.48
C LEU A 94 26.51 1.02 5.51
N PHE A 95 27.00 2.03 4.81
CA PHE A 95 28.06 1.90 3.80
C PHE A 95 29.37 1.41 4.42
N GLN A 96 29.76 1.94 5.58
CA GLN A 96 30.93 1.49 6.35
C GLN A 96 30.87 0.00 6.73
N HIS A 97 29.67 -0.56 6.78
CA HIS A 97 29.44 -1.97 7.08
C HIS A 97 29.09 -2.79 5.82
N GLY A 98 29.41 -2.26 4.63
CA GLY A 98 29.24 -2.95 3.36
C GLY A 98 27.79 -3.03 2.86
N ILE A 99 26.87 -2.26 3.44
CA ILE A 99 25.46 -2.24 3.04
C ILE A 99 25.20 -0.97 2.22
N GLN A 100 25.07 -1.14 0.90
CA GLN A 100 24.61 -0.05 0.02
C GLN A 100 23.07 0.02 0.07
N PHE A 101 22.53 0.99 0.81
CA PHE A 101 21.07 1.14 0.98
C PHE A 101 20.35 1.27 -0.36
N ASN A 102 20.94 1.96 -1.34
CA ASN A 102 20.33 2.12 -2.66
C ASN A 102 20.19 0.82 -3.47
N ASP A 103 20.93 -0.23 -3.11
CA ASP A 103 20.91 -1.53 -3.81
C ASP A 103 19.96 -2.53 -3.16
N LEU A 104 19.40 -2.20 -1.98
CA LEU A 104 18.41 -3.05 -1.33
C LEU A 104 17.13 -3.18 -2.19
N PRO A 105 16.38 -4.29 -2.05
CA PRO A 105 15.12 -4.48 -2.78
C PRO A 105 14.16 -3.30 -2.62
N ALA A 106 13.48 -2.91 -3.71
CA ALA A 106 12.60 -1.75 -3.72
C ALA A 106 11.50 -1.85 -2.64
N TRP A 107 10.90 -3.03 -2.47
CA TRP A 107 9.84 -3.26 -1.48
C TRP A 107 10.27 -2.98 -0.03
N GLN A 108 11.55 -3.19 0.31
CA GLN A 108 12.06 -2.86 1.65
C GLN A 108 12.09 -1.35 1.87
N LYS A 109 12.42 -0.60 0.83
CA LYS A 109 12.61 0.86 0.87
C LYS A 109 11.35 1.67 0.58
N ARG A 110 10.37 1.06 -0.08
CA ARG A 110 9.23 1.76 -0.68
C ARG A 110 7.88 1.16 -0.28
N GLY A 111 7.89 -0.02 0.33
CA GLY A 111 6.69 -0.82 0.57
C GLY A 111 6.20 -1.50 -0.70
N VAL A 112 4.99 -2.05 -0.62
CA VAL A 112 4.32 -2.76 -1.72
C VAL A 112 3.02 -2.09 -2.09
N GLY A 113 2.70 -2.03 -3.39
CA GLY A 113 1.42 -1.59 -3.91
C GLY A 113 0.45 -2.75 -4.05
N LEU A 114 -0.82 -2.54 -3.71
CA LEU A 114 -1.88 -3.51 -3.89
C LEU A 114 -3.02 -2.84 -4.65
N HIS A 115 -3.31 -3.32 -5.86
CA HIS A 115 -4.41 -2.78 -6.66
C HIS A 115 -5.04 -3.87 -7.52
N TYR A 116 -6.30 -3.69 -7.86
CA TYR A 116 -6.99 -4.61 -8.74
C TYR A 116 -6.62 -4.33 -10.20
N ARG A 117 -6.40 -5.41 -10.97
CA ARG A 117 -6.29 -5.36 -12.44
C ARG A 117 -7.26 -6.36 -13.05
N ASP A 118 -7.74 -6.03 -14.23
CA ASP A 118 -8.51 -6.94 -15.05
C ASP A 118 -7.55 -7.85 -15.82
N VAL A 119 -7.74 -9.15 -15.67
CA VAL A 119 -6.91 -10.18 -16.30
C VAL A 119 -7.80 -11.05 -17.17
N GLU A 120 -7.37 -11.30 -18.40
CA GLU A 120 -8.02 -12.27 -19.28
C GLU A 120 -7.86 -13.67 -18.74
N HIS A 121 -8.98 -14.39 -18.66
CA HIS A 121 -9.05 -15.75 -18.20
C HIS A 121 -9.78 -16.58 -19.24
N VAL A 122 -9.05 -17.51 -19.87
CA VAL A 122 -9.62 -18.48 -20.80
C VAL A 122 -10.35 -19.56 -19.99
N GLY A 123 -11.67 -19.46 -19.95
CA GLY A 123 -12.54 -20.50 -19.42
C GLY A 123 -12.97 -21.47 -20.52
N ARG A 124 -13.67 -22.54 -20.12
CA ARG A 124 -14.42 -23.40 -21.04
C ARG A 124 -15.91 -23.21 -20.76
N ASP A 125 -16.71 -23.03 -21.81
CA ASP A 125 -18.16 -23.04 -21.66
C ASP A 125 -18.62 -24.46 -21.30
N GLY A 126 -19.47 -24.58 -20.28
CA GLY A 126 -20.02 -25.86 -19.83
C GLY A 126 -21.02 -26.49 -20.80
N ARG A 127 -21.44 -25.76 -21.84
CA ARG A 127 -22.42 -26.23 -22.84
C ARG A 127 -21.77 -26.91 -24.04
N ASP A 128 -20.65 -26.39 -24.53
CA ASP A 128 -20.01 -26.87 -25.76
C ASP A 128 -18.50 -27.10 -25.64
N GLY A 129 -17.89 -26.80 -24.48
CA GLY A 129 -16.46 -26.97 -24.23
C GLY A 129 -15.57 -25.97 -24.97
N SER A 130 -16.14 -24.99 -25.66
CA SER A 130 -15.40 -23.96 -26.37
C SER A 130 -14.61 -23.06 -25.41
N ALA A 131 -13.45 -22.57 -25.87
CA ALA A 131 -12.64 -21.65 -25.09
C ALA A 131 -13.28 -20.25 -25.11
N VAL A 132 -13.75 -19.79 -23.95
CA VAL A 132 -14.33 -18.46 -23.78
C VAL A 132 -13.37 -17.59 -22.99
N VAL A 133 -12.93 -16.49 -23.60
CA VAL A 133 -12.14 -15.48 -22.90
C VAL A 133 -13.08 -14.66 -22.02
N THR A 134 -12.81 -14.66 -20.72
CA THR A 134 -13.58 -13.88 -19.75
C THR A 134 -12.65 -12.96 -18.98
N THR A 135 -13.10 -11.75 -18.65
CA THR A 135 -12.34 -10.84 -17.81
C THR A 135 -12.60 -11.14 -16.33
N ARG A 136 -11.53 -11.19 -15.53
CA ARG A 136 -11.60 -11.38 -14.08
C ARG A 136 -10.76 -10.33 -13.37
N ARG A 137 -11.36 -9.66 -12.40
CA ARG A 137 -10.66 -8.71 -11.53
C ARG A 137 -9.82 -9.48 -10.51
N ARG A 138 -8.50 -9.30 -10.54
CA ARG A 138 -7.53 -9.95 -9.66
C ARG A 138 -6.72 -8.90 -8.89
N LEU A 139 -6.39 -9.21 -7.64
CA LEU A 139 -5.48 -8.39 -6.85
C LEU A 139 -4.05 -8.60 -7.38
N HIS A 140 -3.39 -7.51 -7.76
CA HIS A 140 -2.01 -7.49 -8.19
C HIS A 140 -1.15 -6.87 -7.09
N VAL A 141 0.03 -7.46 -6.84
CA VAL A 141 1.01 -6.99 -5.86
C VAL A 141 2.19 -6.39 -6.63
N GLU A 142 2.42 -5.10 -6.42
CA GLU A 142 3.52 -4.34 -7.02
C GLU A 142 4.67 -4.22 -6.00
N PHE A 143 5.80 -4.88 -6.28
CA PHE A 143 6.99 -4.83 -5.43
C PHE A 143 7.96 -3.71 -5.82
N GLU A 144 7.81 -3.14 -7.02
CA GLU A 144 8.68 -2.12 -7.58
C GLU A 144 7.94 -0.79 -7.75
N LEU A 145 7.56 -0.19 -6.62
CA LEU A 145 6.92 1.12 -6.65
C LEU A 145 7.86 2.19 -7.24
N PRO A 146 7.38 3.01 -8.20
CA PRO A 146 8.16 4.09 -8.79
C PRO A 146 8.40 5.22 -7.79
N LEU A 147 9.32 6.14 -8.08
CA LEU A 147 9.68 7.26 -7.18
C LEU A 147 9.18 8.61 -7.68
N GLY A 148 9.07 9.57 -6.76
CA GLY A 148 8.83 10.98 -7.06
C GLY A 148 7.56 11.22 -7.90
N MET A 149 7.72 11.91 -9.03
CA MET A 149 6.61 12.20 -9.93
C MET A 149 6.02 10.95 -10.59
N ALA A 150 6.85 9.93 -10.88
CA ALA A 150 6.36 8.68 -11.44
C ALA A 150 5.44 7.93 -10.46
N TYR A 151 5.71 8.01 -9.14
CA TYR A 151 4.78 7.53 -8.11
C TYR A 151 3.45 8.27 -8.11
N THR A 152 3.51 9.59 -8.31
CA THR A 152 2.31 10.43 -8.35
C THR A 152 1.41 10.06 -9.52
N THR A 153 2.00 9.93 -10.71
CA THR A 153 1.30 9.45 -11.91
C THR A 153 0.75 8.05 -11.70
N PHE A 154 1.54 7.15 -11.11
CA PHE A 154 1.10 5.79 -10.79
C PHE A 154 -0.16 5.79 -9.92
N VAL A 155 -0.17 6.55 -8.82
CA VAL A 155 -1.33 6.63 -7.90
C VAL A 155 -2.54 7.24 -8.60
N ARG A 156 -2.37 8.35 -9.34
CA ARG A 156 -3.46 9.00 -10.07
C ARG A 156 -4.15 8.03 -11.04
N GLN A 157 -3.37 7.30 -11.83
CA GLN A 157 -3.91 6.32 -12.77
C GLN A 157 -4.72 5.23 -12.05
N ARG A 158 -4.31 4.80 -10.86
CA ARG A 158 -5.08 3.82 -10.06
C ARG A 158 -6.40 4.40 -9.54
N ILE A 159 -6.44 5.69 -9.19
CA ILE A 159 -7.67 6.36 -8.74
C ILE A 159 -8.66 6.48 -9.89
N GLU A 160 -8.19 6.85 -11.09
CA GLU A 160 -8.99 6.93 -12.30
C GLU A 160 -9.59 5.56 -12.66
N GLU A 161 -8.78 4.49 -12.65
CA GLU A 161 -9.23 3.11 -12.90
C GLU A 161 -10.22 2.60 -11.84
N ALA A 162 -10.13 3.10 -10.60
CA ALA A 162 -11.02 2.71 -9.52
C ALA A 162 -12.36 3.47 -9.51
N THR A 163 -12.41 4.62 -10.17
CA THR A 163 -13.61 5.48 -10.20
C THR A 163 -14.51 5.07 -11.36
N PRO A 164 -15.70 4.50 -11.12
CA PRO A 164 -16.61 4.18 -12.22
C PRO A 164 -17.01 5.47 -12.95
N PRO A 165 -17.24 5.42 -14.28
CA PRO A 165 -17.70 6.59 -15.02
C PRO A 165 -19.00 7.12 -14.38
N PRO A 166 -19.21 8.45 -14.40
CA PRO A 166 -20.43 9.03 -13.85
C PRO A 166 -21.64 8.35 -14.50
N LYS A 167 -22.58 7.88 -13.67
CA LYS A 167 -23.83 7.30 -14.15
C LYS A 167 -24.54 8.40 -14.98
N PRO A 168 -24.96 8.13 -16.22
CA PRO A 168 -25.67 9.14 -17.00
C PRO A 168 -26.88 9.63 -16.19
N LEU A 169 -27.04 10.94 -16.12
CA LEU A 169 -28.22 11.56 -15.52
C LEU A 169 -29.45 10.95 -16.20
N PRO A 170 -30.50 10.56 -15.44
CA PRO A 170 -31.73 10.11 -16.06
C PRO A 170 -32.18 11.22 -17.01
N GLY A 171 -32.30 10.89 -18.30
CA GLY A 171 -32.78 11.83 -19.30
C GLY A 171 -34.07 12.44 -18.80
N GLY A 172 -34.11 13.77 -18.72
CA GLY A 172 -35.37 14.45 -18.48
C GLY A 172 -36.30 14.05 -19.60
N GLU A 173 -37.32 13.26 -19.27
CA GLU A 173 -38.54 13.21 -20.08
C GLU A 173 -39.04 14.66 -20.14
N GLU A 174 -38.74 15.34 -21.24
CA GLU A 174 -39.48 16.51 -21.67
C GLU A 174 -40.94 16.06 -21.76
N ARG A 175 -41.74 16.38 -20.74
CA ARG A 175 -43.18 16.40 -20.87
C ARG A 175 -43.53 17.52 -21.83
N SER A 176 -43.55 17.18 -23.11
CA SER A 176 -44.38 17.84 -24.10
C SER A 176 -45.81 17.42 -23.80
N ASP A 177 -46.53 18.23 -23.03
CA ASP A 177 -47.97 18.19 -23.01
C ASP A 177 -48.49 19.57 -23.46
N ALA A 178 -49.32 19.50 -24.48
CA ALA A 178 -49.99 20.56 -25.22
C ALA A 178 -51.12 21.23 -24.45
#